data_AF-A0A317HUG8-F1
#
_entry.id   AF-A0A317HUG8-F1
#
_cell.length_a   1.000
_cell.length_b   1.000
_cell.length_c   1.000
_cell.angle_alpha   90.00
_cell.angle_beta   90.00
_cell.angle_gamma   90.00
#
_symmetry.space_group_name_H-M   'P 1'
#
loop_
_entity.id
_entity.type
_entity.pdbx_description
1 polymer ?
#
loop_
_entity_poly.entity_id
_entity_poly.type
_entity_poly.pdbx_seq_one_letter_code
_entity_poly.pdbx_strand_id
1 'polypeptide(L)'
;MYEPIEQLTPEQLNRRRRRRRVLIWILGITVALLLAVIVSQQLWLWTVLRPDSASDTLLLYALSTLNFVAFVVFSFIFVRNLLKLRRERHERQLGSKVKTRLLVYFISISFLPITAMAVFSYLFLNRSLEKWFYPFPEGIVQQASEARRDAVAIQNRNLRNTATLLAMLLDKQDQQNRVSTLDQLVSSDQMTAVEIVRRDGSLVVGRRAKLSSTDTAKIEDLMGQARKLQTVLGDTLADGIEFDVIAVPLNENETLIVAPQKRPENNLDQLISDSERGYQELVKKQRRVRLLGLSTLGLMTMILLFVSSWVAIYLARGIATPIKALAEASKEIARGNLHHRVVTIADDELALLADSFNQMTRQLEENRARIEAGAAELRDKNQALHERRNYIETVLQSLSTGVVSVDEADRVTTINASATRMLGLGE
;
A
#
# COMPACT_ATOMS: atom_id res chain seq x y z
N MET A 1 37.26 14.32 11.08
CA MET A 1 37.90 13.98 12.37
C MET A 1 37.32 12.66 12.86
N TYR A 2 38.06 11.56 12.81
CA TYR A 2 37.62 10.26 13.33
C TYR A 2 38.74 9.74 14.22
N GLU A 3 38.53 9.81 15.53
CA GLU A 3 39.43 9.24 16.53
C GLU A 3 39.45 7.70 16.45
N PRO A 4 40.62 7.08 16.64
CA PRO A 4 40.75 5.62 16.67
C PRO A 4 39.97 5.02 17.84
N ILE A 5 39.45 3.81 17.62
CA ILE A 5 38.51 3.10 18.51
C ILE A 5 39.11 2.73 19.89
N GLU A 6 40.42 2.90 20.05
CA GLU A 6 41.15 2.64 21.29
C GLU A 6 40.94 3.70 22.40
N GLN A 7 40.31 4.84 22.10
CA GLN A 7 40.11 5.93 23.09
C GLN A 7 38.64 6.26 23.40
N LEU A 8 37.69 5.39 23.06
CA LEU A 8 36.26 5.63 23.34
C LEU A 8 35.89 5.26 24.78
N THR A 9 35.44 6.23 25.57
CA THR A 9 34.96 5.98 26.94
C THR A 9 33.71 5.07 26.96
N PRO A 10 33.48 4.31 28.05
CA PRO A 10 32.36 3.38 28.17
C PRO A 10 30.99 4.01 27.85
N GLU A 11 30.80 5.29 28.20
CA GLU A 11 29.58 6.04 27.90
C GLU A 11 29.35 6.31 26.41
N GLN A 12 30.42 6.59 25.64
CA GLN A 12 30.33 6.81 24.19
C GLN A 12 30.00 5.51 23.45
N LEU A 13 30.56 4.39 23.93
CA LEU A 13 30.22 3.04 23.48
C LEU A 13 28.74 2.71 23.76
N ASN A 14 28.24 3.08 24.95
CA ASN A 14 26.86 2.81 25.35
C ASN A 14 25.84 3.70 24.59
N ARG A 15 26.15 4.98 24.34
CA ARG A 15 25.33 5.87 23.48
C ARG A 15 25.23 5.35 22.04
N ARG A 16 26.32 4.83 21.47
CA ARG A 16 26.30 4.17 20.14
C ARG A 16 25.49 2.87 20.14
N ARG A 17 25.61 2.03 21.17
CA ARG A 17 24.80 0.81 21.34
C ARG A 17 23.30 1.13 21.51
N ARG A 18 22.97 2.21 22.23
CA ARG A 18 21.58 2.68 22.46
C ARG A 18 20.96 3.24 21.18
N ARG A 19 21.64 4.15 20.45
CA ARG A 19 21.19 4.62 19.12
C ARG A 19 21.00 3.47 18.12
N ARG A 20 21.83 2.42 18.19
CA ARG A 20 21.70 1.21 17.37
C ARG A 20 20.46 0.38 17.70
N ARG A 21 20.18 0.14 18.98
CA ARG A 21 18.95 -0.55 19.40
C ARG A 21 17.73 0.26 18.98
N VAL A 22 17.73 1.57 19.22
CA VAL A 22 16.65 2.47 18.82
C VAL A 22 16.35 2.38 17.32
N LEU A 23 17.35 2.36 16.44
CA LEU A 23 17.12 2.20 14.99
C LEU A 23 16.60 0.80 14.58
N ILE A 24 16.94 -0.28 15.31
CA ILE A 24 16.36 -1.62 15.07
C ILE A 24 14.89 -1.63 15.50
N TRP A 25 14.61 -1.04 16.65
CA TRP A 25 13.26 -0.85 17.14
C TRP A 25 12.45 0.00 16.18
N ILE A 26 12.98 1.12 15.66
CA ILE A 26 12.27 1.97 14.68
C ILE A 26 11.96 1.19 13.40
N LEU A 27 12.90 0.41 12.87
CA LEU A 27 12.68 -0.40 11.67
C LEU A 27 11.67 -1.53 11.93
N GLY A 28 11.82 -2.24 13.05
CA GLY A 28 10.89 -3.30 13.45
C GLY A 28 9.49 -2.75 13.71
N ILE A 29 9.37 -1.58 14.34
CA ILE A 29 8.12 -0.88 14.58
C ILE A 29 7.51 -0.41 13.26
N THR A 30 8.28 0.14 12.32
CA THR A 30 7.74 0.56 11.00
C THR A 30 7.26 -0.64 10.19
N VAL A 31 7.98 -1.75 10.20
CA VAL A 31 7.53 -3.00 9.56
C VAL A 31 6.29 -3.55 10.25
N ALA A 32 6.27 -3.61 11.58
CA ALA A 32 5.12 -4.08 12.34
C ALA A 32 3.90 -3.17 12.15
N LEU A 33 4.09 -1.86 12.02
CA LEU A 33 3.03 -0.89 11.78
C LEU A 33 2.49 -1.00 10.35
N LEU A 34 3.35 -1.21 9.34
CA LEU A 34 2.90 -1.55 7.98
C LEU A 34 2.13 -2.86 7.94
N LEU A 35 2.61 -3.89 8.64
CA LEU A 35 1.97 -5.20 8.75
C LEU A 35 0.62 -5.07 9.48
N ALA A 36 0.55 -4.27 10.55
CA ALA A 36 -0.68 -3.98 11.27
C ALA A 36 -1.68 -3.17 10.44
N VAL A 37 -1.23 -2.18 9.66
CA VAL A 37 -2.08 -1.41 8.76
C VAL A 37 -2.67 -2.32 7.68
N ILE A 38 -1.88 -3.24 7.12
CA ILE A 38 -2.34 -4.14 6.06
C ILE A 38 -3.22 -5.26 6.61
N VAL A 39 -2.88 -5.84 7.76
CA VAL A 39 -3.76 -6.77 8.46
C VAL A 39 -5.07 -6.08 8.85
N SER A 40 -5.02 -4.83 9.30
CA SER A 40 -6.21 -4.04 9.61
C SER A 40 -7.06 -3.76 8.37
N GLN A 41 -6.44 -3.33 7.26
CA GLN A 41 -7.15 -3.17 5.99
C GLN A 41 -7.77 -4.48 5.51
N GLN A 42 -7.04 -5.59 5.67
CA GLN A 42 -7.52 -6.91 5.31
C GLN A 42 -8.73 -7.29 6.17
N LEU A 43 -8.60 -7.25 7.50
CA LEU A 43 -9.66 -7.54 8.48
C LEU A 43 -10.89 -6.66 8.25
N TRP A 44 -10.70 -5.39 7.92
CA TRP A 44 -11.77 -4.44 7.60
C TRP A 44 -12.47 -4.76 6.27
N LEU A 45 -11.76 -5.27 5.26
CA LEU A 45 -12.37 -5.72 4.01
C LEU A 45 -13.46 -6.79 4.27
N TRP A 46 -13.22 -7.71 5.20
CA TRP A 46 -14.18 -8.79 5.54
C TRP A 46 -15.41 -8.30 6.29
N THR A 47 -15.30 -7.26 7.12
CA THR A 47 -16.48 -6.73 7.84
C THR A 47 -17.40 -5.94 6.93
N VAL A 48 -16.87 -5.46 5.79
CA VAL A 48 -17.59 -4.66 4.81
C VAL A 48 -18.22 -5.50 3.70
N LEU A 49 -17.62 -6.64 3.34
CA LEU A 49 -18.07 -7.52 2.26
C LEU A 49 -18.76 -8.77 2.84
N ARG A 50 -20.10 -8.78 2.84
CA ARG A 50 -20.87 -10.02 2.90
C ARG A 50 -21.07 -10.51 1.47
N PRO A 51 -20.39 -11.57 1.02
CA PRO A 51 -20.53 -12.03 -0.36
C PRO A 51 -21.90 -12.68 -0.57
N ASP A 52 -22.61 -12.24 -1.60
CA ASP A 52 -23.97 -12.74 -1.93
C ASP A 52 -23.93 -14.08 -2.70
N SER A 53 -22.77 -14.44 -3.29
CA SER A 53 -22.56 -15.67 -4.07
C SER A 53 -21.30 -16.42 -3.61
N ALA A 54 -21.32 -17.75 -3.75
CA ALA A 54 -20.17 -18.61 -3.48
C ALA A 54 -18.97 -18.29 -4.38
N SER A 55 -19.19 -17.93 -5.66
CA SER A 55 -18.13 -17.53 -6.59
C SER A 55 -17.42 -16.26 -6.16
N ASP A 56 -18.19 -15.28 -5.69
CA ASP A 56 -17.67 -13.97 -5.27
C ASP A 56 -16.92 -14.08 -3.94
N THR A 57 -17.40 -14.95 -3.05
CA THR A 57 -16.71 -15.35 -1.83
C THR A 57 -15.34 -15.91 -2.18
N LEU A 58 -15.28 -16.89 -3.09
CA LEU A 58 -14.03 -17.52 -3.50
C LEU A 58 -13.06 -16.53 -4.15
N LEU A 59 -13.53 -15.64 -5.02
CA LEU A 59 -12.68 -14.66 -5.70
C LEU A 59 -12.10 -13.63 -4.72
N LEU A 60 -12.94 -13.11 -3.80
CA LEU A 60 -12.50 -12.19 -2.76
C LEU A 60 -11.54 -12.88 -1.79
N TYR A 61 -11.83 -14.11 -1.35
CA TYR A 61 -10.93 -14.90 -0.50
C TYR A 61 -9.60 -15.15 -1.19
N ALA A 62 -9.61 -15.63 -2.43
CA ALA A 62 -8.39 -15.93 -3.18
C ALA A 62 -7.52 -14.69 -3.39
N LEU A 63 -8.12 -13.57 -3.85
CA LEU A 63 -7.39 -12.32 -4.08
C LEU A 63 -6.86 -11.71 -2.78
N SER A 64 -7.68 -11.75 -1.72
CA SER A 64 -7.31 -11.30 -0.38
C SER A 64 -6.15 -12.12 0.18
N THR A 65 -6.26 -13.45 0.19
CA THR A 65 -5.20 -14.36 0.63
C THR A 65 -3.93 -14.19 -0.20
N LEU A 66 -4.04 -14.07 -1.53
CA LEU A 66 -2.90 -13.82 -2.42
C LEU A 66 -2.19 -12.51 -2.03
N ASN A 67 -2.93 -11.42 -1.84
CA ASN A 67 -2.37 -10.14 -1.42
C ASN A 67 -1.66 -10.25 -0.07
N PHE A 68 -2.26 -10.96 0.89
CA PHE A 68 -1.65 -11.15 2.20
C PHE A 68 -0.36 -11.97 2.13
N VAL A 69 -0.36 -13.08 1.38
CA VAL A 69 0.82 -13.93 1.20
C VAL A 69 1.93 -13.16 0.48
N ALA A 70 1.59 -12.48 -0.63
CA ALA A 70 2.52 -11.59 -1.33
C ALA A 70 3.09 -10.54 -0.38
N PHE A 71 2.25 -9.96 0.48
CA PHE A 71 2.65 -9.01 1.51
C PHE A 71 3.71 -9.54 2.45
N VAL A 72 3.44 -10.68 3.07
CA VAL A 72 4.32 -11.32 4.04
C VAL A 72 5.64 -11.72 3.37
N VAL A 73 5.60 -12.32 2.17
CA VAL A 73 6.79 -12.77 1.44
C VAL A 73 7.68 -11.59 1.07
N PHE A 74 7.13 -10.55 0.44
CA PHE A 74 7.93 -9.40 0.03
C PHE A 74 8.43 -8.60 1.23
N SER A 75 7.63 -8.44 2.29
CA SER A 75 8.09 -7.81 3.54
C SER A 75 9.24 -8.60 4.15
N PHE A 76 9.15 -9.92 4.22
CA PHE A 76 10.23 -10.76 4.72
C PHE A 76 11.50 -10.60 3.88
N ILE A 77 11.40 -10.62 2.55
CA ILE A 77 12.54 -10.42 1.64
C ILE A 77 13.14 -9.03 1.84
N PHE A 78 12.31 -7.98 1.90
CA PHE A 78 12.74 -6.60 2.09
C PHE A 78 13.49 -6.43 3.42
N VAL A 79 12.92 -6.93 4.51
CA VAL A 79 13.53 -6.90 5.84
C VAL A 79 14.82 -7.70 5.86
N ARG A 80 14.85 -8.92 5.32
CA ARG A 80 16.07 -9.73 5.20
C ARG A 80 17.16 -8.98 4.45
N ASN A 81 16.82 -8.31 3.35
CA ASN A 81 17.77 -7.52 2.56
C ASN A 81 18.30 -6.31 3.33
N LEU A 82 17.44 -5.60 4.07
CA LEU A 82 17.85 -4.46 4.88
C LEU A 82 18.71 -4.87 6.08
N LEU A 83 18.37 -6.00 6.71
CA LEU A 83 19.16 -6.60 7.79
C LEU A 83 20.53 -7.07 7.28
N LYS A 84 20.59 -7.72 6.10
CA LYS A 84 21.86 -8.12 5.47
C LYS A 84 22.74 -6.90 5.19
N LEU A 85 22.19 -5.85 4.59
CA LEU A 85 22.90 -4.60 4.31
C LEU A 85 23.48 -3.97 5.61
N ARG A 86 22.69 -4.00 6.68
CA ARG A 86 23.13 -3.49 7.98
C ARG A 86 24.23 -4.36 8.61
N ARG A 87 24.15 -5.68 8.47
CA ARG A 87 25.19 -6.61 8.93
C ARG A 87 26.50 -6.41 8.16
N GLU A 88 26.43 -6.26 6.85
CA GLU A 88 27.60 -5.95 6.01
C GLU A 88 28.25 -4.60 6.40
N ARG A 89 27.46 -3.60 6.83
CA ARG A 89 27.99 -2.34 7.39
C ARG A 89 28.68 -2.54 8.74
N HIS A 90 28.36 -3.59 9.48
CA HIS A 90 28.96 -3.91 10.77
C HIS A 90 30.34 -4.55 10.61
N GLU A 91 30.54 -5.40 9.61
CA GLU A 91 31.76 -6.17 9.40
C GLU A 91 32.94 -5.32 8.89
N ARG A 92 32.83 -3.97 8.91
CA ARG A 92 33.89 -2.99 8.57
C ARG A 92 34.55 -3.22 7.21
N GLN A 93 33.92 -3.99 6.34
CA GLN A 93 34.44 -4.21 5.00
C GLN A 93 34.43 -2.88 4.24
N LEU A 94 35.54 -2.62 3.54
CA LEU A 94 35.69 -1.50 2.60
C LEU A 94 34.49 -1.48 1.64
N GLY A 95 34.02 -0.31 1.22
CA GLY A 95 32.86 -0.18 0.29
C GLY A 95 31.44 -0.28 0.88
N SER A 96 31.25 -0.76 2.12
CA SER A 96 29.91 -0.91 2.73
C SER A 96 29.09 0.39 2.84
N LYS A 97 29.76 1.53 3.04
CA LYS A 97 29.12 2.86 3.08
C LYS A 97 28.61 3.29 1.70
N VAL A 98 29.35 2.98 0.63
CA VAL A 98 28.99 3.32 -0.75
C VAL A 98 27.76 2.52 -1.17
N LYS A 99 27.79 1.20 -0.95
CA LYS A 99 26.65 0.29 -1.20
C LYS A 99 25.37 0.74 -0.50
N THR A 100 25.48 1.16 0.77
CA THR A 100 24.32 1.62 1.54
C THR A 100 23.76 2.94 1.02
N ARG A 101 24.62 3.92 0.68
CA ARG A 101 24.16 5.21 0.13
C ARG A 101 23.47 5.04 -1.22
N LEU A 102 24.07 4.27 -2.13
CA LEU A 102 23.49 3.97 -3.44
C LEU A 102 22.11 3.33 -3.31
N LEU A 103 21.98 2.32 -2.44
CA LEU A 103 20.72 1.64 -2.23
C LEU A 103 19.65 2.57 -1.65
N VAL A 104 20.00 3.45 -0.70
CA VAL A 104 19.06 4.46 -0.18
C VAL A 104 18.66 5.43 -1.27
N TYR A 105 19.58 5.91 -2.10
CA TYR A 105 19.25 6.82 -3.20
C TYR A 105 18.32 6.18 -4.22
N PHE A 106 18.60 4.94 -4.65
CA PHE A 106 17.74 4.23 -5.60
C PHE A 106 16.34 3.97 -5.03
N ILE A 107 16.21 3.51 -3.78
CA ILE A 107 14.90 3.31 -3.16
C ILE A 107 14.14 4.64 -3.04
N SER A 108 14.80 5.72 -2.59
CA SER A 108 14.16 7.02 -2.45
C SER A 108 13.69 7.59 -3.79
N ILE A 109 14.51 7.48 -4.84
CA ILE A 109 14.18 7.96 -6.18
C ILE A 109 13.02 7.16 -6.76
N SER A 110 13.01 5.84 -6.61
CA SER A 110 11.94 5.01 -7.15
C SER A 110 10.63 5.10 -6.37
N PHE A 111 10.66 5.47 -5.08
CA PHE A 111 9.45 5.58 -4.27
C PHE A 111 8.53 6.70 -4.77
N LEU A 112 9.10 7.84 -5.19
CA LEU A 112 8.35 9.02 -5.63
C LEU A 112 7.40 8.77 -6.83
N PRO A 113 7.84 8.20 -7.96
CA PRO A 113 6.93 7.91 -9.07
C PRO A 113 5.92 6.81 -8.72
N ILE A 114 6.28 5.84 -7.88
CA ILE A 114 5.37 4.77 -7.46
C ILE A 114 4.24 5.32 -6.59
N THR A 115 4.55 6.19 -5.62
CA THR A 115 3.53 6.83 -4.80
C THR A 115 2.66 7.79 -5.60
N ALA A 116 3.25 8.57 -6.50
CA ALA A 116 2.50 9.43 -7.41
C ALA A 116 1.51 8.63 -8.26
N MET A 117 1.94 7.49 -8.82
CA MET A 117 1.08 6.59 -9.59
C MET A 117 -0.03 5.96 -8.73
N ALA A 118 0.29 5.51 -7.52
CA ALA A 118 -0.70 4.94 -6.60
C ALA A 118 -1.77 5.98 -6.22
N VAL A 119 -1.35 7.21 -5.90
CA VAL A 119 -2.27 8.32 -5.58
C VAL A 119 -3.10 8.70 -6.79
N PHE A 120 -2.49 8.88 -7.96
CA PHE A 120 -3.21 9.20 -9.20
C PHE A 120 -4.24 8.13 -9.53
N SER A 121 -3.84 6.86 -9.47
CA SER A 121 -4.71 5.73 -9.78
C SER A 121 -5.85 5.60 -8.76
N TYR A 122 -5.59 5.87 -7.46
CA TYR A 122 -6.62 5.97 -6.43
C TYR A 122 -7.63 7.07 -6.75
N LEU A 123 -7.15 8.29 -7.04
CA LEU A 123 -8.00 9.43 -7.37
C LEU A 123 -8.83 9.16 -8.63
N PHE A 124 -8.20 8.59 -9.66
CA PHE A 124 -8.84 8.26 -10.92
C PHE A 124 -9.92 7.19 -10.75
N LEU A 125 -9.61 6.09 -10.05
CA LEU A 125 -10.56 5.01 -9.77
C LEU A 125 -11.74 5.54 -8.96
N ASN A 126 -11.45 6.34 -7.93
CA ASN A 126 -12.48 6.91 -7.09
C ASN A 126 -13.44 7.81 -7.87
N ARG A 127 -12.88 8.74 -8.65
CA ARG A 127 -13.65 9.72 -9.42
C ARG A 127 -14.39 9.09 -10.60
N SER A 128 -13.78 8.07 -11.24
CA SER A 128 -14.41 7.33 -12.33
C SER A 128 -15.57 6.48 -11.82
N LEU A 129 -15.41 5.78 -10.69
CA LEU A 129 -16.48 5.00 -10.06
C LEU A 129 -17.60 5.89 -9.52
N GLU A 130 -17.30 7.10 -9.08
CA GLU A 130 -18.34 8.05 -8.70
C GLU A 130 -19.14 8.45 -9.94
N LYS A 131 -18.48 8.83 -11.04
CA LYS A 131 -19.13 9.27 -12.28
C LYS A 131 -19.95 8.18 -12.98
N TRP A 132 -19.49 6.93 -12.99
CA TRP A 132 -20.17 5.81 -13.65
C TRP A 132 -21.40 5.32 -12.89
N PHE A 133 -21.46 5.55 -11.57
CA PHE A 133 -22.55 5.12 -10.70
C PHE A 133 -23.48 6.27 -10.26
N TYR A 134 -23.16 7.51 -10.63
CA TYR A 134 -24.03 8.68 -10.48
C TYR A 134 -25.37 8.67 -11.28
N PRO A 135 -25.57 7.93 -12.39
CA PRO A 135 -26.78 8.11 -13.21
C PRO A 135 -28.11 7.67 -12.57
N PHE A 136 -28.15 7.19 -11.33
CA PHE A 136 -29.39 6.98 -10.57
C PHE A 136 -29.39 7.92 -9.36
N PRO A 137 -29.98 9.12 -9.48
CA PRO A 137 -30.02 10.03 -8.35
C PRO A 137 -30.88 9.40 -7.26
N GLU A 138 -30.33 9.24 -6.06
CA GLU A 138 -31.07 8.90 -4.84
C GLU A 138 -32.36 9.73 -4.72
N GLY A 139 -32.28 10.98 -5.18
CA GLY A 139 -33.39 11.92 -5.25
C GLY A 139 -34.58 11.44 -6.08
N ILE A 140 -34.42 10.72 -7.20
CA ILE A 140 -35.58 10.28 -8.02
C ILE A 140 -36.37 9.20 -7.29
N VAL A 141 -35.67 8.24 -6.68
CA VAL A 141 -36.30 7.16 -5.93
C VAL A 141 -36.94 7.71 -4.65
N GLN A 142 -36.23 8.58 -3.93
CA GLN A 142 -36.78 9.25 -2.74
C GLN A 142 -38.01 10.10 -3.10
N GLN A 143 -37.93 10.95 -4.13
CA GLN A 143 -39.06 11.77 -4.58
C GLN A 143 -40.25 10.92 -5.03
N ALA A 144 -40.01 9.79 -5.71
CA ALA A 144 -41.08 8.88 -6.09
C ALA A 144 -41.72 8.20 -4.88
N SER A 145 -40.93 7.81 -3.88
CA SER A 145 -41.40 7.22 -2.62
C SER A 145 -42.17 8.24 -1.76
N GLU A 146 -41.74 9.50 -1.75
CA GLU A 146 -42.42 10.62 -1.07
C GLU A 146 -43.74 10.94 -1.78
N ALA A 147 -43.73 11.08 -3.10
CA ALA A 147 -44.94 11.26 -3.90
C ALA A 147 -45.95 10.11 -3.70
N ARG A 148 -45.47 8.88 -3.54
CA ARG A 148 -46.30 7.72 -3.18
C ARG A 148 -46.92 7.90 -1.79
N ARG A 149 -46.13 8.25 -0.78
CA ARG A 149 -46.64 8.47 0.59
C ARG A 149 -47.68 9.58 0.62
N ASP A 150 -47.44 10.66 -0.12
CA ASP A 150 -48.37 11.78 -0.23
C ASP A 150 -49.67 11.37 -0.95
N ALA A 151 -49.57 10.63 -2.06
CA ALA A 151 -50.74 10.12 -2.77
C ALA A 151 -51.59 9.19 -1.90
N VAL A 152 -50.96 8.26 -1.15
CA VAL A 152 -51.64 7.38 -0.20
C VAL A 152 -52.27 8.17 0.94
N ALA A 153 -51.57 9.16 1.50
CA ALA A 153 -52.10 10.01 2.56
C ALA A 153 -53.33 10.82 2.10
N ILE A 154 -53.30 11.36 0.88
CA ILE A 154 -54.44 12.06 0.28
C ILE A 154 -55.62 11.10 0.09
N GLN A 155 -55.38 9.90 -0.44
CA GLN A 155 -56.43 8.88 -0.62
C GLN A 155 -57.06 8.47 0.72
N ASN A 156 -56.25 8.21 1.74
CA ASN A 156 -56.72 7.85 3.08
C ASN A 156 -57.54 8.97 3.72
N ARG A 157 -57.11 10.23 3.54
CA ARG A 157 -57.86 11.40 4.02
C ARG A 157 -59.21 11.53 3.30
N ASN A 158 -59.25 11.34 1.98
CA ASN A 158 -60.48 11.37 1.21
C ASN A 158 -61.42 10.23 1.62
N LEU A 159 -60.90 9.01 1.80
CA LEU A 159 -61.68 7.87 2.26
C LEU A 159 -62.28 8.10 3.65
N ARG A 160 -61.49 8.62 4.59
CA ARG A 160 -61.97 8.98 5.93
C ARG A 160 -63.07 10.04 5.87
N ASN A 161 -62.92 11.08 5.04
CA ASN A 161 -63.93 12.11 4.86
C ASN A 161 -65.23 11.51 4.29
N THR A 162 -65.15 10.69 3.25
CA THR A 162 -66.30 9.99 2.66
C THR A 162 -66.97 9.07 3.68
N ALA A 163 -66.20 8.27 4.41
CA ALA A 163 -66.71 7.37 5.46
C ALA A 163 -67.43 8.14 6.57
N THR A 164 -66.91 9.31 6.96
CA THR A 164 -67.52 10.17 7.98
C THR A 164 -68.82 10.80 7.49
N LEU A 165 -68.89 11.22 6.22
CA LEU A 165 -70.15 11.69 5.62
C LEU A 165 -71.19 10.57 5.51
N LEU A 166 -70.77 9.37 5.09
CA LEU A 166 -71.63 8.19 5.04
C LEU A 166 -72.14 7.81 6.43
N ALA A 167 -71.30 7.89 7.45
CA ALA A 167 -71.72 7.67 8.83
C ALA A 167 -72.82 8.67 9.24
N MET A 168 -72.64 9.97 8.98
CA MET A 168 -73.67 10.98 9.28
C MET A 168 -75.00 10.76 8.54
N LEU A 169 -74.95 10.23 7.31
CA LEU A 169 -76.16 9.91 6.54
C LEU A 169 -76.87 8.67 7.07
N LEU A 170 -76.10 7.63 7.43
CA LEU A 170 -76.62 6.36 7.91
C LEU A 170 -77.16 6.43 9.35
N ASP A 171 -76.64 7.32 10.19
CA ASP A 171 -77.08 7.50 11.58
C ASP A 171 -78.55 7.94 11.67
N LYS A 172 -79.03 8.72 10.70
CA LYS A 172 -80.41 9.22 10.64
C LYS A 172 -81.41 8.28 9.95
N GLN A 173 -80.95 7.13 9.45
CA GLN A 173 -81.77 6.21 8.68
C GLN A 173 -82.23 5.01 9.51
N ASP A 174 -83.44 4.53 9.22
CA ASP A 174 -83.94 3.27 9.78
C ASP A 174 -83.21 2.05 9.17
N GLN A 175 -83.26 0.91 9.85
CA GLN A 175 -82.48 -0.30 9.51
C GLN A 175 -82.69 -0.76 8.06
N GLN A 176 -83.92 -0.68 7.55
CA GLN A 176 -84.26 -1.08 6.18
C GLN A 176 -83.66 -0.12 5.13
N ASN A 177 -83.56 1.18 5.44
CA ASN A 177 -82.95 2.20 4.58
C ASN A 177 -81.42 2.16 4.62
N ARG A 178 -80.84 1.78 5.77
CA ARG A 178 -79.40 1.54 5.91
C ARG A 178 -78.97 0.39 5.00
N VAL A 179 -79.73 -0.71 5.02
CA VAL A 179 -79.47 -1.87 4.17
C VAL A 179 -79.50 -1.51 2.67
N SER A 180 -80.52 -0.78 2.21
CA SER A 180 -80.63 -0.40 0.80
C SER A 180 -79.53 0.57 0.36
N THR A 181 -79.15 1.52 1.23
CA THR A 181 -78.05 2.45 0.97
C THR A 181 -76.71 1.72 0.87
N LEU A 182 -76.44 0.76 1.76
CA LEU A 182 -75.23 -0.06 1.70
C LEU A 182 -75.19 -0.94 0.44
N ASP A 183 -76.33 -1.52 0.05
CA ASP A 183 -76.46 -2.29 -1.19
C ASP A 183 -76.16 -1.42 -2.42
N GLN A 184 -76.62 -0.17 -2.44
CA GLN A 184 -76.34 0.77 -3.53
C GLN A 184 -74.87 1.20 -3.58
N LEU A 185 -74.24 1.44 -2.43
CA LEU A 185 -72.81 1.83 -2.35
C LEU A 185 -71.88 0.72 -2.85
N VAL A 186 -72.19 -0.53 -2.53
CA VAL A 186 -71.45 -1.69 -3.03
C VAL A 186 -71.76 -1.96 -4.51
N SER A 187 -73.02 -1.81 -4.92
CA SER A 187 -73.42 -2.04 -6.33
C SER A 187 -72.93 -0.96 -7.29
N SER A 188 -72.63 0.24 -6.79
CA SER A 188 -72.05 1.35 -7.57
C SER A 188 -70.52 1.27 -7.74
N ASP A 189 -69.91 0.19 -7.24
CA ASP A 189 -68.46 -0.09 -7.31
C ASP A 189 -67.57 0.97 -6.63
N GLN A 190 -68.17 1.85 -5.81
CA GLN A 190 -67.44 2.83 -5.03
C GLN A 190 -66.81 2.22 -3.77
N MET A 191 -67.43 1.15 -3.23
CA MET A 191 -66.99 0.45 -2.03
C MET A 191 -66.97 -1.05 -2.26
N THR A 192 -65.89 -1.70 -1.86
CA THR A 192 -65.75 -3.15 -1.94
C THR A 192 -66.44 -3.86 -0.78
N ALA A 193 -66.40 -3.27 0.42
CA ALA A 193 -67.09 -3.78 1.58
C ALA A 193 -67.52 -2.63 2.49
N VAL A 194 -68.73 -2.71 3.03
CA VAL A 194 -69.22 -1.77 4.04
C VAL A 194 -69.94 -2.55 5.13
N GLU A 195 -69.57 -2.31 6.37
CA GLU A 195 -70.10 -3.01 7.53
C GLU A 195 -70.40 -2.05 8.67
N ILE A 196 -71.53 -2.25 9.32
CA ILE A 196 -71.88 -1.62 10.58
C ILE A 196 -71.69 -2.68 11.65
N VAL A 197 -70.87 -2.35 12.64
CA VAL A 197 -70.51 -3.24 13.73
C VAL A 197 -70.80 -2.53 15.04
N ARG A 198 -71.37 -3.24 16.01
CA ARG A 198 -71.58 -2.71 17.36
C ARG A 198 -70.26 -2.71 18.13
N ARG A 199 -70.19 -1.95 19.23
CA ARG A 199 -69.04 -1.83 20.15
C ARG A 199 -68.52 -3.15 20.73
N ASP A 200 -69.29 -4.24 20.61
CA ASP A 200 -68.91 -5.60 21.03
C ASP A 200 -68.28 -6.43 19.89
N GLY A 201 -68.09 -5.83 18.71
CA GLY A 201 -67.60 -6.52 17.51
C GLY A 201 -68.67 -7.29 16.75
N SER A 202 -69.93 -7.29 17.19
CA SER A 202 -71.02 -7.99 16.50
C SER A 202 -71.45 -7.24 15.23
N LEU A 203 -71.59 -7.97 14.13
CA LEU A 203 -72.02 -7.44 12.84
C LEU A 203 -73.52 -7.11 12.90
N VAL A 204 -73.87 -5.85 12.68
CA VAL A 204 -75.27 -5.38 12.61
C VAL A 204 -75.78 -5.52 11.18
N VAL A 205 -75.05 -4.97 10.21
CA VAL A 205 -75.35 -5.07 8.77
C VAL A 205 -74.03 -5.04 8.01
N GLY A 206 -73.86 -5.90 7.01
CA GLY A 206 -72.71 -5.88 6.11
C GLY A 206 -73.10 -6.12 4.66
N ARG A 207 -72.44 -5.43 3.74
CA ARG A 207 -72.53 -5.62 2.29
C ARG A 207 -71.14 -5.64 1.66
N ARG A 208 -70.97 -6.50 0.66
CA ARG A 208 -69.68 -6.71 0.00
C ARG A 208 -69.88 -6.96 -1.49
N ALA A 209 -68.94 -6.46 -2.28
CA ALA A 209 -68.89 -6.67 -3.71
C ALA A 209 -68.53 -8.12 -4.02
N LYS A 210 -68.82 -8.58 -5.23
CA LYS A 210 -68.47 -9.92 -5.68
C LYS A 210 -67.02 -9.91 -6.17
N LEU A 211 -66.09 -10.42 -5.35
CA LEU A 211 -64.65 -10.48 -5.68
C LEU A 211 -64.18 -11.92 -5.97
N SER A 212 -62.94 -12.04 -6.45
CA SER A 212 -62.23 -13.32 -6.54
C SER A 212 -62.09 -13.97 -5.14
N SER A 213 -61.95 -15.29 -5.06
CA SER A 213 -61.82 -16.03 -3.79
C SER A 213 -60.61 -15.57 -2.97
N THR A 214 -59.50 -15.22 -3.62
CA THR A 214 -58.29 -14.70 -2.98
C THR A 214 -58.50 -13.32 -2.36
N ASP A 215 -59.11 -12.40 -3.11
CA ASP A 215 -59.39 -11.03 -2.66
C ASP A 215 -60.44 -11.02 -1.53
N THR A 216 -61.43 -11.93 -1.61
CA THR A 216 -62.45 -12.09 -0.56
C THR A 216 -61.84 -12.51 0.78
N ALA A 217 -60.86 -13.42 0.76
CA ALA A 217 -60.17 -13.87 1.98
C ALA A 217 -59.33 -12.76 2.60
N LYS A 218 -58.61 -11.98 1.80
CA LYS A 218 -57.81 -10.84 2.28
C LYS A 218 -58.68 -9.74 2.90
N ILE A 219 -59.78 -9.38 2.24
CA ILE A 219 -60.70 -8.35 2.77
C ILE A 219 -61.37 -8.85 4.05
N GLU A 220 -61.75 -10.12 4.14
CA GLU A 220 -62.30 -10.66 5.40
C GLU A 220 -61.29 -10.57 6.54
N ASP A 221 -60.01 -10.86 6.29
CA ASP A 221 -58.97 -10.73 7.31
C ASP A 221 -58.81 -9.27 7.76
N LEU A 222 -58.72 -8.32 6.82
CA LEU A 222 -58.60 -6.89 7.13
C LEU A 222 -59.84 -6.34 7.86
N MET A 223 -61.04 -6.70 7.42
CA MET A 223 -62.29 -6.31 8.07
C MET A 223 -62.40 -6.97 9.45
N GLY A 224 -61.96 -8.22 9.60
CA GLY A 224 -61.90 -8.95 10.87
C GLY A 224 -60.92 -8.31 11.86
N GLN A 225 -59.78 -7.81 11.39
CA GLN A 225 -58.86 -7.02 12.19
C GLN A 225 -59.48 -5.67 12.59
N ALA A 226 -60.15 -4.98 11.65
CA ALA A 226 -60.83 -3.72 11.93
C ALA A 226 -61.96 -3.85 12.98
N ARG A 227 -62.69 -4.98 12.97
CA ARG A 227 -63.67 -5.33 14.01
C ARG A 227 -63.04 -5.52 15.39
N LYS A 228 -61.81 -6.02 15.48
CA LYS A 228 -61.08 -6.22 16.75
C LYS A 228 -60.41 -4.94 17.25
N LEU A 229 -59.93 -4.11 16.33
CA LEU A 229 -59.20 -2.87 16.60
C LEU A 229 -60.11 -1.64 16.83
N GLN A 230 -61.41 -1.84 17.10
CA GLN A 230 -62.43 -0.81 17.35
C GLN A 230 -62.02 0.35 18.31
N THR A 231 -60.91 0.22 19.02
CA THR A 231 -60.38 1.16 20.01
C THR A 231 -59.38 2.19 19.46
N VAL A 232 -58.84 2.02 18.24
CA VAL A 232 -57.90 2.99 17.64
C VAL A 232 -58.62 3.80 16.56
N LEU A 233 -59.44 4.75 17.01
CA LEU A 233 -60.04 5.78 16.16
C LEU A 233 -58.95 6.64 15.52
N GLY A 234 -58.45 6.28 14.34
CA GLY A 234 -57.27 6.99 13.82
C GLY A 234 -56.69 6.39 12.57
N ASP A 235 -56.41 5.09 12.62
CA ASP A 235 -55.50 4.48 11.68
C ASP A 235 -56.25 3.67 10.61
N THR A 236 -55.91 3.96 9.36
CA THR A 236 -56.16 3.08 8.23
C THR A 236 -55.46 1.75 8.47
N LEU A 237 -56.21 0.64 8.51
CA LEU A 237 -55.64 -0.70 8.37
C LEU A 237 -55.33 -0.90 6.89
N ALA A 238 -54.16 -0.45 6.49
CA ALA A 238 -53.66 -0.58 5.14
C ALA A 238 -52.83 -1.87 5.04
N ASP A 239 -53.13 -2.72 4.05
CA ASP A 239 -52.15 -3.69 3.56
C ASP A 239 -51.01 -2.95 2.82
N GLY A 240 -51.21 -1.67 2.50
CA GLY A 240 -50.23 -0.79 1.84
C GLY A 240 -50.02 -1.11 0.36
N ILE A 241 -50.85 -2.01 -0.18
CA ILE A 241 -50.70 -2.60 -1.51
C ILE A 241 -52.04 -2.57 -2.25
N GLU A 242 -53.07 -3.32 -1.82
CA GLU A 242 -54.31 -3.48 -2.61
C GLU A 242 -55.60 -2.94 -1.96
N PHE A 243 -55.80 -3.17 -0.65
CA PHE A 243 -57.00 -2.78 0.08
C PHE A 243 -56.66 -1.95 1.33
N ASP A 244 -57.44 -0.90 1.55
CA ASP A 244 -57.37 -0.07 2.75
C ASP A 244 -58.71 -0.15 3.50
N VAL A 245 -58.67 -0.34 4.81
CA VAL A 245 -59.90 -0.39 5.62
C VAL A 245 -59.88 0.74 6.64
N ILE A 246 -60.98 1.49 6.74
CA ILE A 246 -61.17 2.55 7.73
C ILE A 246 -62.40 2.24 8.58
N ALA A 247 -62.25 2.36 9.90
CA ALA A 247 -63.34 2.38 10.85
C ALA A 247 -63.64 3.83 11.30
N VAL A 248 -64.90 4.23 11.24
CA VAL A 248 -65.40 5.55 11.66
C VAL A 248 -66.60 5.35 12.60
N PRO A 249 -66.69 6.08 13.72
CA PRO A 249 -67.83 5.98 14.62
C PRO A 249 -69.10 6.43 13.91
N LEU A 250 -70.15 5.62 14.01
CA LEU A 250 -71.46 5.94 13.46
C LEU A 250 -72.32 6.66 14.50
N ASN A 251 -72.36 6.11 15.71
CA ASN A 251 -72.99 6.69 16.90
C ASN A 251 -72.25 6.20 18.16
N GLU A 252 -72.79 6.44 19.36
CA GLU A 252 -72.14 6.04 20.61
C GLU A 252 -71.90 4.52 20.75
N ASN A 253 -72.64 3.69 19.98
CA ASN A 253 -72.64 2.23 20.11
C ASN A 253 -72.27 1.46 18.84
N GLU A 254 -72.22 2.12 17.68
CA GLU A 254 -71.98 1.51 16.36
C GLU A 254 -70.81 2.19 15.64
N THR A 255 -70.05 1.40 14.90
CA THR A 255 -68.92 1.82 14.07
C THR A 255 -69.18 1.38 12.65
N LEU A 256 -68.98 2.30 11.70
CA LEU A 256 -69.00 2.03 10.27
C LEU A 256 -67.59 1.67 9.81
N ILE A 257 -67.41 0.47 9.28
CA ILE A 257 -66.18 0.00 8.66
C ILE A 257 -66.40 0.03 7.15
N VAL A 258 -65.53 0.74 6.43
CA VAL A 258 -65.57 0.83 4.96
C VAL A 258 -64.26 0.34 4.38
N ALA A 259 -64.37 -0.37 3.25
CA ALA A 259 -63.29 -0.70 2.35
C ALA A 259 -63.65 -0.14 0.96
N PRO A 260 -62.87 0.80 0.39
CA PRO A 260 -63.10 1.33 -0.95
C PRO A 260 -62.83 0.26 -2.00
N GLN A 261 -63.05 0.62 -3.26
CA GLN A 261 -62.63 -0.19 -4.42
C GLN A 261 -61.15 -0.62 -4.29
N LYS A 262 -60.84 -1.85 -4.73
CA LYS A 262 -59.47 -2.35 -4.88
C LYS A 262 -58.63 -1.30 -5.60
N ARG A 263 -57.47 -0.93 -5.04
CA ARG A 263 -56.55 -0.01 -5.71
C ARG A 263 -56.17 -0.65 -7.05
N PRO A 264 -56.36 0.04 -8.20
CA PRO A 264 -55.90 -0.50 -9.47
C PRO A 264 -54.41 -0.80 -9.33
N GLU A 265 -53.97 -1.97 -9.81
CA GLU A 265 -52.54 -2.29 -9.96
C GLU A 265 -51.93 -1.31 -10.95
N ASN A 266 -51.71 -0.07 -10.52
CA ASN A 266 -50.94 0.87 -11.29
C ASN A 266 -49.51 0.35 -11.18
N ASN A 267 -48.91 0.06 -12.33
CA ASN A 267 -47.51 -0.34 -12.45
C ASN A 267 -46.54 0.60 -11.69
N LEU A 268 -46.98 1.80 -11.27
CA LEU A 268 -46.20 2.74 -10.48
C LEU A 268 -45.70 2.14 -9.15
N ASP A 269 -46.50 1.34 -8.44
CA ASP A 269 -46.04 0.70 -7.20
C ASP A 269 -44.94 -0.33 -7.47
N GLN A 270 -45.12 -1.15 -8.51
CA GLN A 270 -44.12 -2.12 -8.97
C GLN A 270 -42.86 -1.40 -9.47
N LEU A 271 -43.00 -0.38 -10.32
CA LEU A 271 -41.91 0.43 -10.88
C LEU A 271 -41.08 1.12 -9.80
N ILE A 272 -41.71 1.69 -8.77
CA ILE A 272 -41.00 2.32 -7.65
C ILE A 272 -40.25 1.25 -6.85
N SER A 273 -40.91 0.14 -6.50
CA SER A 273 -40.27 -0.93 -5.72
C SER A 273 -39.14 -1.63 -6.48
N ASP A 274 -39.26 -1.81 -7.79
CA ASP A 274 -38.24 -2.39 -8.66
C ASP A 274 -37.08 -1.40 -8.85
N SER A 275 -37.38 -0.10 -8.94
CA SER A 275 -36.35 0.95 -9.00
C SER A 275 -35.58 1.06 -7.67
N GLU A 276 -36.27 0.97 -6.51
CA GLU A 276 -35.65 0.94 -5.19
C GLU A 276 -34.71 -0.27 -5.04
N ARG A 277 -35.18 -1.46 -5.40
CA ARG A 277 -34.39 -2.69 -5.35
C ARG A 277 -33.19 -2.62 -6.28
N GLY A 278 -33.40 -2.20 -7.53
CA GLY A 278 -32.34 -2.01 -8.52
C GLY A 278 -31.28 -1.01 -8.04
N TYR A 279 -31.72 0.09 -7.43
CA TYR A 279 -30.81 1.10 -6.85
C TYR A 279 -29.96 0.52 -5.72
N GLN A 280 -30.59 -0.16 -4.76
CA GLN A 280 -29.89 -0.81 -3.65
C GLN A 280 -28.87 -1.85 -4.14
N GLU A 281 -29.18 -2.58 -5.20
CA GLU A 281 -28.23 -3.49 -5.84
C GLU A 281 -27.06 -2.76 -6.49
N LEU A 282 -27.29 -1.64 -7.18
CA LEU A 282 -26.24 -0.84 -7.80
C LEU A 282 -25.29 -0.23 -6.77
N VAL A 283 -25.82 0.27 -5.64
CA VAL A 283 -25.00 0.79 -4.53
C VAL A 283 -24.13 -0.32 -3.93
N LYS A 284 -24.68 -1.52 -3.71
CA LYS A 284 -23.91 -2.68 -3.25
C LYS A 284 -22.81 -3.07 -4.25
N LYS A 285 -23.13 -3.07 -5.56
CA LYS A 285 -22.15 -3.32 -6.63
C LYS A 285 -21.05 -2.25 -6.68
N GLN A 286 -21.38 -0.97 -6.52
CA GLN A 286 -20.40 0.13 -6.49
C GLN A 286 -19.37 -0.06 -5.38
N ARG A 287 -19.82 -0.36 -4.16
CA ARG A 287 -18.93 -0.60 -3.01
C ARG A 287 -18.01 -1.79 -3.26
N ARG A 288 -18.54 -2.87 -3.84
CA ARG A 288 -17.77 -4.06 -4.21
C ARG A 288 -16.70 -3.76 -5.26
N VAL A 289 -17.07 -3.07 -6.34
CA VAL A 289 -16.12 -2.70 -7.41
C VAL A 289 -15.04 -1.77 -6.88
N ARG A 290 -15.39 -0.81 -6.02
CA ARG A 290 -14.42 0.11 -5.38
C ARG A 290 -13.41 -0.63 -4.53
N LEU A 291 -13.86 -1.59 -3.71
CA LEU A 291 -12.97 -2.38 -2.87
C LEU A 291 -12.09 -3.35 -3.68
N LEU A 292 -12.66 -4.03 -4.68
CA LEU A 292 -11.89 -4.86 -5.60
C LEU A 292 -10.82 -4.03 -6.34
N GLY A 293 -11.21 -2.88 -6.89
CA GLY A 293 -10.29 -1.95 -7.54
C GLY A 293 -9.19 -1.42 -6.63
N LEU A 294 -9.51 -1.09 -5.37
CA LEU A 294 -8.51 -0.71 -4.37
C LEU A 294 -7.57 -1.87 -4.02
N SER A 295 -8.09 -3.10 -3.91
CA SER A 295 -7.28 -4.28 -3.60
C SER A 295 -6.31 -4.66 -4.72
N THR A 296 -6.73 -4.55 -5.99
CA THR A 296 -5.87 -4.81 -7.16
C THR A 296 -4.84 -3.70 -7.34
N LEU A 297 -5.23 -2.44 -7.13
CA LEU A 297 -4.31 -1.30 -7.12
C LEU A 297 -3.25 -1.43 -6.01
N GLY A 298 -3.68 -1.83 -4.81
CA GLY A 298 -2.79 -2.15 -3.69
C GLY A 298 -1.78 -3.23 -4.04
N LEU A 299 -2.24 -4.35 -4.63
CA LEU A 299 -1.38 -5.43 -5.11
C LEU A 299 -0.36 -4.96 -6.15
N MET A 300 -0.81 -4.21 -7.16
CA MET A 300 0.06 -3.69 -8.21
C MET A 300 1.11 -2.72 -7.65
N THR A 301 0.70 -1.80 -6.79
CA THR A 301 1.61 -0.88 -6.10
C THR A 301 2.66 -1.64 -5.29
N MET A 302 2.23 -2.71 -4.62
CA MET A 302 3.12 -3.52 -3.83
C MET A 302 4.15 -4.28 -4.69
N ILE A 303 3.70 -4.89 -5.79
CA ILE A 303 4.59 -5.55 -6.76
C ILE A 303 5.60 -4.53 -7.32
N LEU A 304 5.15 -3.32 -7.67
CA LEU A 304 6.01 -2.23 -8.14
C LEU A 304 7.08 -1.84 -7.12
N LEU A 305 6.71 -1.66 -5.85
CA LEU A 305 7.67 -1.38 -4.76
C LEU A 305 8.69 -2.51 -4.59
N PHE A 306 8.25 -3.75 -4.73
CA PHE A 306 9.13 -4.91 -4.63
C PHE A 306 10.11 -4.99 -5.81
N VAL A 307 9.62 -4.91 -7.05
CA VAL A 307 10.45 -4.92 -8.25
C VAL A 307 11.44 -3.76 -8.22
N SER A 308 11.00 -2.57 -7.84
CA SER A 308 11.87 -1.42 -7.65
C SER A 308 12.96 -1.68 -6.61
N SER A 309 12.61 -2.21 -5.44
CA SER A 309 13.59 -2.54 -4.39
C SER A 309 14.58 -3.60 -4.85
N TRP A 310 14.10 -4.61 -5.60
CA TRP A 310 14.93 -5.67 -6.17
C TRP A 310 15.94 -5.10 -7.17
N VAL A 311 15.48 -4.29 -8.11
CA VAL A 311 16.32 -3.59 -9.10
C VAL A 311 17.32 -2.66 -8.42
N ALA A 312 16.90 -1.89 -7.41
CA ALA A 312 17.78 -1.03 -6.63
C ALA A 312 18.92 -1.81 -5.95
N ILE A 313 18.62 -2.98 -5.38
CA ILE A 313 19.62 -3.85 -4.77
C ILE A 313 20.55 -4.44 -5.83
N TYR A 314 20.02 -4.86 -6.98
CA TYR A 314 20.79 -5.41 -8.09
C TYR A 314 21.79 -4.38 -8.63
N LEU A 315 21.32 -3.18 -9.00
CA LEU A 315 22.17 -2.06 -9.45
C LEU A 315 23.20 -1.66 -8.39
N ALA A 316 22.79 -1.54 -7.12
CA ALA A 316 23.71 -1.17 -6.05
C ALA A 316 24.82 -2.20 -5.85
N ARG A 317 24.56 -3.50 -6.07
CA ARG A 317 25.58 -4.56 -6.02
C ARG A 317 26.49 -4.54 -7.24
N GLY A 318 25.95 -4.29 -8.43
CA GLY A 318 26.71 -4.17 -9.67
C GLY A 318 27.77 -3.07 -9.62
N ILE A 319 27.43 -1.92 -9.01
CA ILE A 319 28.37 -0.79 -8.90
C ILE A 319 29.28 -0.93 -7.67
N ALA A 320 28.73 -1.27 -6.50
CA ALA A 320 29.52 -1.23 -5.27
C ALA A 320 30.56 -2.35 -5.16
N THR A 321 30.37 -3.48 -5.84
CA THR A 321 31.28 -4.64 -5.74
C THR A 321 32.62 -4.36 -6.46
N PRO A 322 32.65 -3.94 -7.75
CA PRO A 322 33.90 -3.59 -8.42
C PRO A 322 34.63 -2.42 -7.75
N ILE A 323 33.91 -1.38 -7.33
CA ILE A 323 34.51 -0.23 -6.61
C ILE A 323 35.17 -0.68 -5.31
N LYS A 324 34.54 -1.61 -4.57
CA LYS A 324 35.13 -2.18 -3.37
C LYS A 324 36.42 -2.94 -3.69
N ALA A 325 36.41 -3.78 -4.72
CA ALA A 325 37.58 -4.56 -5.11
C ALA A 325 38.75 -3.67 -5.55
N LEU A 326 38.47 -2.61 -6.34
CA LEU A 326 39.48 -1.61 -6.70
C LEU A 326 40.04 -0.90 -5.46
N ALA A 327 39.19 -0.48 -4.53
CA ALA A 327 39.65 0.16 -3.30
C ALA A 327 40.51 -0.76 -2.42
N GLU A 328 40.19 -2.05 -2.38
CA GLU A 328 40.95 -3.06 -1.64
C GLU A 328 42.28 -3.36 -2.32
N ALA A 329 42.30 -3.48 -3.65
CA ALA A 329 43.51 -3.65 -4.44
C ALA A 329 44.47 -2.46 -4.33
N SER A 330 43.95 -1.22 -4.40
CA SER A 330 44.76 -0.01 -4.18
C SER A 330 45.43 -0.01 -2.81
N LYS A 331 44.76 -0.55 -1.79
CA LYS A 331 45.32 -0.64 -0.44
C LYS A 331 46.44 -1.68 -0.36
N GLU A 332 46.32 -2.81 -1.06
CA GLU A 332 47.37 -3.83 -1.14
C GLU A 332 48.60 -3.33 -1.92
N ILE A 333 48.39 -2.61 -3.02
CA ILE A 333 49.47 -1.95 -3.78
C ILE A 333 50.19 -0.93 -2.90
N ALA A 334 49.46 -0.09 -2.15
CA ALA A 334 50.04 0.88 -1.24
C ALA A 334 50.84 0.24 -0.08
N ARG A 335 50.58 -1.03 0.23
CA ARG A 335 51.36 -1.82 1.20
C ARG A 335 52.60 -2.47 0.58
N GLY A 336 52.83 -2.30 -0.72
CA GLY A 336 53.98 -2.83 -1.46
C GLY A 336 53.70 -4.13 -2.20
N ASN A 337 52.49 -4.69 -2.12
CA ASN A 337 52.12 -5.90 -2.86
C ASN A 337 51.67 -5.55 -4.29
N LEU A 338 52.65 -5.37 -5.19
CA LEU A 338 52.41 -5.04 -6.59
C LEU A 338 51.87 -6.21 -7.42
N HIS A 339 51.86 -7.44 -6.91
CA HIS A 339 51.32 -8.60 -7.63
C HIS A 339 49.80 -8.72 -7.52
N HIS A 340 49.16 -7.97 -6.62
CA HIS A 340 47.72 -8.01 -6.47
C HIS A 340 47.02 -7.48 -7.74
N ARG A 341 45.95 -8.14 -8.16
CA ARG A 341 45.17 -7.81 -9.38
C ARG A 341 43.69 -7.78 -9.06
N VAL A 342 42.97 -6.88 -9.70
CA VAL A 342 41.50 -6.81 -9.58
C VAL A 342 40.91 -7.82 -10.56
N VAL A 343 40.41 -8.94 -10.02
CA VAL A 343 39.65 -9.95 -10.77
C VAL A 343 38.19 -9.82 -10.39
N THR A 344 37.51 -8.81 -10.94
CA THR A 344 36.06 -8.66 -10.77
C THR A 344 35.38 -8.65 -12.11
N ILE A 345 34.25 -9.35 -12.18
CA ILE A 345 33.29 -9.21 -13.27
C ILE A 345 32.64 -7.84 -13.08
N ALA A 346 33.15 -6.86 -13.81
CA ALA A 346 32.57 -5.55 -13.96
C ALA A 346 32.06 -5.47 -15.40
N ASP A 347 30.87 -4.91 -15.60
CA ASP A 347 30.35 -4.67 -16.94
C ASP A 347 30.82 -3.28 -17.40
N ASP A 348 31.18 -3.18 -18.69
CA ASP A 348 31.37 -1.93 -19.43
C ASP A 348 32.45 -0.99 -18.85
N GLU A 349 32.12 0.22 -18.40
CA GLU A 349 33.10 1.24 -18.00
C GLU A 349 33.89 0.85 -16.74
N LEU A 350 33.29 0.07 -15.85
CA LEU A 350 33.98 -0.44 -14.66
C LEU A 350 34.98 -1.54 -15.03
N ALA A 351 34.75 -2.28 -16.13
CA ALA A 351 35.73 -3.23 -16.67
C ALA A 351 36.96 -2.48 -17.20
N LEU A 352 36.72 -1.42 -18.00
CA LEU A 352 37.79 -0.56 -18.53
C LEU A 352 38.62 0.06 -17.41
N LEU A 353 37.98 0.47 -16.31
CA LEU A 353 38.68 1.01 -15.14
C LEU A 353 39.53 -0.06 -14.44
N ALA A 354 39.03 -1.28 -14.30
CA ALA A 354 39.77 -2.40 -13.70
C ALA A 354 41.00 -2.78 -14.55
N ASP A 355 40.86 -2.81 -15.87
CA ASP A 355 41.96 -3.09 -16.79
C ASP A 355 43.02 -1.99 -16.77
N SER A 356 42.60 -0.72 -16.80
CA SER A 356 43.51 0.43 -16.69
C SER A 356 44.28 0.41 -15.37
N PHE A 357 43.60 0.05 -14.28
CA PHE A 357 44.23 -0.10 -12.97
C PHE A 357 45.26 -1.25 -12.94
N ASN A 358 44.91 -2.40 -13.50
CA ASN A 358 45.83 -3.54 -13.60
C ASN A 358 47.04 -3.23 -14.48
N GLN A 359 46.86 -2.45 -15.56
CA GLN A 359 47.96 -2.00 -16.43
C GLN A 359 48.92 -1.05 -15.70
N MET A 360 48.39 -0.05 -14.98
CA MET A 360 49.18 0.86 -14.16
C MET A 360 50.01 0.10 -13.11
N THR A 361 49.40 -0.90 -12.46
CA THR A 361 50.07 -1.71 -11.44
C THR A 361 51.21 -2.54 -12.03
N ARG A 362 51.02 -3.08 -13.24
CA ARG A 362 52.07 -3.79 -13.98
C ARG A 362 53.24 -2.87 -14.33
N GLN A 363 52.96 -1.65 -14.78
CA GLN A 363 54.01 -0.66 -15.06
C GLN A 363 54.80 -0.28 -13.80
N LEU A 364 54.13 -0.14 -12.65
CA LEU A 364 54.80 0.10 -11.36
C LEU A 364 55.70 -1.07 -10.96
N GLU A 365 55.25 -2.30 -11.14
CA GLU A 365 56.03 -3.53 -10.89
C GLU A 365 57.28 -3.60 -11.78
N GLU A 366 57.13 -3.38 -13.08
CA GLU A 366 58.24 -3.36 -14.03
C GLU A 366 59.24 -2.22 -13.74
N ASN A 367 58.76 -1.04 -13.37
CA ASN A 367 59.63 0.08 -13.01
C ASN A 367 60.40 -0.20 -11.72
N ARG A 368 59.76 -0.82 -10.72
CA ARG A 368 60.44 -1.23 -9.49
C ARG A 368 61.53 -2.26 -9.77
N ALA A 369 61.25 -3.28 -10.58
CA ALA A 369 62.23 -4.28 -10.97
C ALA A 369 63.42 -3.67 -11.71
N ARG A 370 63.17 -2.69 -12.61
CA ARG A 370 64.24 -1.94 -13.30
C ARG A 370 65.12 -1.13 -12.34
N ILE A 371 64.51 -0.45 -11.36
CA ILE A 371 65.24 0.32 -10.35
C ILE A 371 66.09 -0.62 -9.47
N GLU A 372 65.53 -1.75 -9.03
CA GLU A 372 66.25 -2.73 -8.20
C GLU A 372 67.44 -3.36 -8.97
N ALA A 373 67.26 -3.70 -10.25
CA ALA A 373 68.35 -4.19 -11.10
C ALA A 373 69.46 -3.13 -11.31
N GLY A 374 69.09 -1.88 -11.58
CA GLY A 374 70.06 -0.78 -11.73
C GLY A 374 70.81 -0.48 -10.43
N ALA A 375 70.14 -0.57 -9.28
CA ALA A 375 70.78 -0.42 -7.97
C ALA A 375 71.77 -1.54 -7.66
N ALA A 376 71.49 -2.78 -8.09
CA ALA A 376 72.44 -3.89 -7.99
C ALA A 376 73.68 -3.65 -8.87
N GLU A 377 73.48 -3.24 -10.12
CA GLU A 377 74.59 -2.91 -11.03
C GLU A 377 75.49 -1.78 -10.49
N LEU A 378 74.88 -0.74 -9.93
CA LEU A 378 75.61 0.37 -9.29
C LEU A 378 76.40 -0.06 -8.06
N ARG A 379 75.90 -1.02 -7.28
CA ARG A 379 76.62 -1.61 -6.14
C ARG A 379 77.83 -2.40 -6.62
N ASP A 380 77.66 -3.26 -7.61
CA ASP A 380 78.75 -4.07 -8.17
C ASP A 380 79.85 -3.17 -8.75
N LYS A 381 79.47 -2.11 -9.49
CA LYS A 381 80.43 -1.11 -10.00
C LYS A 381 81.16 -0.37 -8.88
N ASN A 382 80.48 0.05 -7.82
CA ASN A 382 81.13 0.70 -6.68
C ASN A 382 82.12 -0.22 -5.96
N GLN A 383 81.75 -1.49 -5.78
CA GLN A 383 82.64 -2.46 -5.17
C GLN A 383 83.90 -2.69 -6.04
N ALA A 384 83.72 -2.90 -7.34
CA ALA A 384 84.84 -3.04 -8.28
C ALA A 384 85.75 -1.80 -8.32
N LEU A 385 85.17 -0.59 -8.22
CA LEU A 385 85.92 0.66 -8.10
C LEU A 385 86.72 0.72 -6.79
N HIS A 386 86.13 0.33 -5.66
CA HIS A 386 86.83 0.27 -4.39
C HIS A 386 87.98 -0.74 -4.40
N GLU A 387 87.76 -1.95 -4.94
CA GLU A 387 88.81 -2.96 -5.09
C GLU A 387 89.96 -2.45 -5.98
N ARG A 388 89.63 -1.80 -7.11
CA ARG A 388 90.63 -1.22 -8.01
C ARG A 388 91.42 -0.09 -7.34
N ARG A 389 90.75 0.77 -6.58
CA ARG A 389 91.40 1.84 -5.83
C ARG A 389 92.39 1.28 -4.80
N ASN A 390 91.96 0.29 -4.00
CA ASN A 390 92.80 -0.34 -2.99
C ASN A 390 94.01 -1.07 -3.60
N TYR A 391 93.83 -1.72 -4.76
CA TYR A 391 94.93 -2.34 -5.50
C TYR A 391 95.98 -1.30 -5.91
N ILE A 392 95.55 -0.18 -6.52
CA ILE A 392 96.47 0.90 -6.93
C ILE A 392 97.20 1.47 -5.72
N GLU A 393 96.51 1.74 -4.62
CA GLU A 393 97.12 2.26 -3.40
C GLU A 393 98.15 1.31 -2.79
N THR A 394 97.83 0.01 -2.71
CA THR A 394 98.75 -1.02 -2.22
C THR A 394 99.99 -1.13 -3.11
N VAL A 395 99.82 -1.13 -4.43
CA VAL A 395 100.93 -1.15 -5.39
C VAL A 395 101.80 0.10 -5.20
N LEU A 396 101.21 1.30 -5.16
CA LEU A 396 101.95 2.56 -4.98
C LEU A 396 102.74 2.61 -3.66
N GLN A 397 102.18 2.07 -2.57
CA GLN A 397 102.87 1.98 -1.27
C GLN A 397 104.02 0.96 -1.27
N SER A 398 103.90 -0.12 -2.03
CA SER A 398 104.92 -1.18 -2.11
C SER A 398 106.09 -0.87 -3.05
N LEU A 399 105.92 0.08 -3.99
CA LEU A 399 106.98 0.46 -4.93
C LEU A 399 108.18 1.07 -4.20
N SER A 400 109.38 0.61 -4.53
CA SER A 400 110.65 1.13 -3.99
C SER A 400 111.02 2.51 -4.56
N THR A 401 110.43 2.91 -5.68
CA THR A 401 110.61 4.23 -6.30
C THR A 401 109.71 5.27 -5.63
N GLY A 402 110.23 6.47 -5.38
CA GLY A 402 109.43 7.60 -4.90
C GLY A 402 108.48 8.11 -5.99
N VAL A 403 107.19 8.22 -5.65
CA VAL A 403 106.14 8.76 -6.53
C VAL A 403 105.49 9.96 -5.83
N VAL A 404 105.50 11.11 -6.51
CA VAL A 404 104.85 12.36 -6.09
C VAL A 404 104.01 12.86 -7.26
N SER A 405 102.72 13.10 -7.04
CA SER A 405 101.85 13.76 -8.02
C SER A 405 101.52 15.17 -7.57
N VAL A 406 101.38 16.09 -8.52
CA VAL A 406 101.01 17.50 -8.30
C VAL A 406 99.77 17.86 -9.12
N ASP A 407 98.97 18.82 -8.65
CA ASP A 407 97.84 19.37 -9.41
C ASP A 407 98.28 20.46 -10.39
N GLU A 408 97.32 21.03 -11.13
CA GLU A 408 97.54 22.14 -12.07
C GLU A 408 98.05 23.44 -11.40
N ALA A 409 98.05 23.50 -10.06
CA ALA A 409 98.53 24.61 -9.25
C ALA A 409 99.84 24.27 -8.50
N ASP A 410 100.57 23.25 -8.95
CA ASP A 410 101.83 22.75 -8.38
C ASP A 410 101.74 22.29 -6.91
N ARG A 411 100.54 21.95 -6.42
CA ARG A 411 100.36 21.40 -5.06
C ARG A 411 100.44 19.88 -5.09
N VAL A 412 101.17 19.30 -4.13
CA VAL A 412 101.29 17.84 -4.00
C VAL A 412 99.93 17.22 -3.68
N THR A 413 99.46 16.31 -4.53
CA THR A 413 98.18 15.61 -4.40
C THR A 413 98.33 14.20 -3.85
N THR A 414 99.40 13.50 -4.19
CA THR A 414 99.70 12.14 -3.69
C THR A 414 101.21 12.00 -3.49
N ILE A 415 101.61 11.36 -2.39
CA ILE A 415 103.00 10.98 -2.11
C ILE A 415 103.03 9.55 -1.56
N ASN A 416 103.88 8.68 -2.12
CA ASN A 416 104.00 7.31 -1.64
C ASN A 416 105.04 7.16 -0.51
N ALA A 417 104.97 6.08 0.26
CA ALA A 417 105.84 5.85 1.41
C ALA A 417 107.34 5.88 1.08
N SER A 418 107.73 5.43 -0.12
CA SER A 418 109.12 5.49 -0.58
C SER A 418 109.58 6.92 -0.85
N ALA A 419 108.76 7.78 -1.46
CA ALA A 419 109.07 9.20 -1.62
C ALA A 419 109.15 9.92 -0.26
N THR A 420 108.24 9.62 0.67
CA THR A 420 108.27 10.18 2.03
C THR A 420 109.58 9.84 2.74
N ARG A 421 110.05 8.57 2.64
CA ARG A 421 111.35 8.13 3.17
C ARG A 421 112.54 8.79 2.47
N MET A 422 112.52 8.86 1.14
CA MET A 422 113.61 9.47 0.34
C MET A 422 113.75 10.98 0.57
N LEU A 423 112.63 11.68 0.75
CA LEU A 423 112.58 13.13 0.98
C LEU A 423 112.73 13.52 2.46
N GLY A 424 112.84 12.54 3.37
CA GLY A 424 112.98 12.78 4.81
C GLY A 424 111.75 13.45 5.44
N LEU A 425 110.56 13.20 4.88
CA LEU A 425 109.29 13.82 5.30
C LEU A 425 108.49 12.95 6.30
N GLY A 426 109.01 11.78 6.68
CA GLY A 426 108.40 10.90 7.68
C GLY A 426 109.17 10.96 9.00
N GLU A 427 108.44 10.99 10.13
CA GLU A 427 109.00 10.76 11.46
C GLU A 427 109.65 9.37 11.59
#